data_AF-A0A1H8HC10-F1
#
_entry.id   AF-A0A1H8HC10-F1
#
_cell.length_a   1.000
_cell.length_b   1.000
_cell.length_c   1.000
_cell.angle_alpha   90.00
_cell.angle_beta   90.00
_cell.angle_gamma   90.00
#
_symmetry.space_group_name_H-M   'P 1'
#
loop_
_entity.id
_entity.type
_entity.pdbx_description
1 polymer ?
#
loop_
_entity_poly.entity_id
_entity_poly.type
_entity_poly.pdbx_seq_one_letter_code
_entity_poly.pdbx_strand_id
1 'polypeptide(L)'
;MSNNDIMKKLRVAMKFTDDDIIKVLALANFRITKAEIGAIFRADDHPNFKPCGDQILRNFLNGLIIYKRGPREPKPKPEAGK
;
A
#
# COMPACT_ATOMS: atom_id res chain seq x y z
N MET A 1 10.91 -11.10 9.13
CA MET A 1 9.96 -9.97 9.09
C MET A 1 9.11 -10.14 7.84
N SER A 2 7.80 -10.28 8.01
CA SER A 2 6.83 -10.46 6.91
C SER A 2 6.36 -9.11 6.35
N ASN A 3 5.67 -9.13 5.20
CA ASN A 3 5.00 -7.94 4.66
C ASN A 3 3.91 -7.42 5.61
N ASN A 4 3.22 -8.30 6.34
CA ASN A 4 2.27 -7.90 7.38
C ASN A 4 2.96 -7.08 8.48
N ASP A 5 4.15 -7.50 8.92
CA ASP A 5 4.93 -6.78 9.93
C ASP A 5 5.36 -5.40 9.42
N ILE A 6 5.79 -5.31 8.16
CA ILE A 6 6.15 -4.03 7.52
C ILE A 6 4.93 -3.12 7.46
N MET A 7 3.79 -3.62 6.98
CA MET A 7 2.54 -2.85 6.91
C MET A 7 2.07 -2.38 8.30
N LYS A 8 2.14 -3.25 9.32
CA LYS A 8 1.80 -2.89 10.72
C LYS A 8 2.72 -1.78 11.24
N LYS A 9 4.04 -1.91 11.04
CA LYS A 9 5.01 -0.90 11.46
C LYS A 9 4.80 0.44 10.75
N LEU A 10 4.56 0.42 9.44
CA LEU A 10 4.29 1.64 8.66
C LEU A 10 2.99 2.31 9.10
N ARG A 11 1.92 1.53 9.32
CA ARG A 11 0.65 2.06 9.85
C ARG A 11 0.87 2.82 11.16
N VAL A 12 1.57 2.22 12.11
CA VAL A 12 1.85 2.83 13.42
C VAL A 12 2.75 4.06 13.27
N ALA A 13 3.86 3.94 12.54
CA ALA A 13 4.81 5.04 12.34
C ALA A 13 4.17 6.28 11.70
N MET A 14 3.18 6.07 10.83
CA MET A 14 2.46 7.14 10.14
C MET A 14 1.17 7.59 10.83
N LYS A 15 0.80 6.92 11.94
CA LYS A 15 -0.49 7.12 12.63
C LYS A 15 -1.70 6.97 11.70
N PHE A 16 -1.63 6.02 10.77
CA PHE A 16 -2.69 5.79 9.79
C PHE A 16 -3.80 4.88 10.32
N THR A 17 -5.02 5.23 9.95
CA THR A 17 -6.19 4.36 10.06
C THR A 17 -6.28 3.41 8.87
N ASP A 18 -7.18 2.43 8.93
CA ASP A 18 -7.44 1.56 7.77
C ASP A 18 -7.93 2.36 6.57
N ASP A 19 -8.74 3.40 6.81
CA ASP A 19 -9.28 4.26 5.76
C ASP A 19 -8.17 5.11 5.10
N ASP A 20 -7.15 5.53 5.86
CA ASP A 20 -5.98 6.24 5.31
C ASP A 20 -5.16 5.31 4.41
N ILE A 21 -4.98 4.05 4.82
CA ILE A 21 -4.25 3.06 4.01
C ILE A 21 -4.99 2.78 2.70
N ILE A 22 -6.32 2.66 2.74
CA ILE A 22 -7.15 2.51 1.53
C ILE A 22 -6.97 3.71 0.60
N LYS A 23 -7.02 4.94 1.14
CA LYS A 23 -6.78 6.16 0.34
C LYS A 23 -5.39 6.16 -0.29
N VAL A 24 -4.36 5.77 0.46
CA VAL A 24 -2.97 5.70 -0.05
C VAL A 24 -2.85 4.67 -1.18
N LEU A 25 -3.45 3.49 -1.03
CA LEU A 25 -3.45 2.47 -2.08
C LEU A 25 -4.21 2.92 -3.34
N ALA A 26 -5.31 3.66 -3.17
CA ALA A 26 -6.07 4.21 -4.28
C ALA A 26 -5.24 5.18 -5.14
N LEU A 27 -4.29 5.92 -4.57
CA LEU A 27 -3.36 6.78 -5.32
C LEU A 27 -2.47 5.99 -6.29
N ALA A 28 -2.19 4.73 -5.98
CA ALA A 28 -1.47 3.80 -6.86
C ALA A 28 -2.41 3.00 -7.77
N ASN A 29 -3.67 3.43 -7.93
CA ASN A 29 -4.73 2.70 -8.65
C ASN A 29 -4.99 1.28 -8.10
N PHE A 30 -4.65 1.03 -6.83
CA PHE A 30 -4.88 -0.25 -6.19
C PHE A 30 -6.14 -0.18 -5.33
N ARG A 31 -7.18 -0.93 -5.71
CA ARG A 31 -8.45 -1.01 -4.96
C ARG A 31 -8.39 -2.15 -3.98
N ILE A 32 -8.76 -1.88 -2.74
CA ILE A 32 -8.86 -2.88 -1.67
C ILE A 32 -10.00 -2.46 -0.72
N THR A 33 -10.68 -3.44 -0.13
CA THR A 33 -11.75 -3.21 0.82
C THR A 33 -11.23 -3.10 2.25
N LYS A 34 -12.05 -2.51 3.14
CA LYS A 34 -11.74 -2.45 4.57
C LYS A 34 -11.62 -3.84 5.22
N ALA A 35 -12.41 -4.82 4.75
CA ALA A 35 -12.34 -6.19 5.23
C ALA A 35 -11.01 -6.87 4.89
N GLU A 36 -10.51 -6.66 3.66
CA GLU A 36 -9.21 -7.18 3.22
C GLU A 36 -8.04 -6.54 3.97
N ILE A 37 -8.08 -5.22 4.18
CA ILE A 37 -7.10 -4.52 5.02
C ILE A 37 -7.13 -5.05 6.46
N GLY A 38 -8.32 -5.21 7.04
CA GLY A 38 -8.49 -5.78 8.37
C GLY A 38 -7.87 -7.18 8.48
N ALA A 39 -8.03 -8.03 7.46
CA ALA A 39 -7.47 -9.38 7.41
C ALA A 39 -5.94 -9.42 7.47
N ILE A 40 -5.27 -8.44 6.83
CA ILE A 40 -3.81 -8.28 6.85
C ILE A 40 -3.28 -7.91 8.25
N PHE A 41 -4.09 -7.21 9.05
CA PHE A 41 -3.67 -6.72 10.37
C PHE A 41 -4.01 -7.65 11.53
N ARG A 42 -4.72 -8.75 11.29
CA ARG A 42 -5.01 -9.75 12.33
C ARG A 42 -3.74 -10.44 12.84
N ALA A 43 -3.87 -11.10 13.98
CA ALA A 43 -2.88 -12.06 14.44
C ALA A 43 -2.81 -13.25 13.47
N ASP A 44 -1.66 -13.90 13.39
CA ASP A 44 -1.36 -15.00 12.45
C ASP A 44 -2.16 -16.28 12.74
N ASP A 45 -2.56 -16.48 14.00
CA ASP A 45 -3.44 -17.57 14.45
C ASP A 45 -4.94 -17.32 14.17
N HIS A 46 -5.32 -16.11 13.75
CA HIS A 46 -6.72 -15.76 13.54
C HIS A 46 -7.27 -16.44 12.25
N PRO A 47 -8.47 -17.04 12.25
CA PRO A 47 -9.02 -17.78 11.10
C PRO A 47 -9.14 -16.95 9.82
N ASN A 48 -9.44 -15.65 9.98
CA ASN A 48 -9.50 -14.67 8.89
C ASN A 48 -8.21 -13.88 8.68
N PHE A 49 -7.07 -14.36 9.18
CA PHE A 49 -5.76 -13.79 8.84
C PHE A 49 -5.47 -13.98 7.36
N LYS A 50 -4.87 -12.97 6.74
CA LYS A 50 -4.37 -13.08 5.37
C LYS A 50 -2.96 -12.53 5.28
N PRO A 51 -2.02 -13.25 4.62
CA PRO A 51 -0.70 -12.70 4.35
C PRO A 51 -0.81 -11.50 3.42
N CYS A 52 -0.04 -10.46 3.71
CA CYS A 52 0.11 -9.30 2.85
C CYS A 52 0.99 -9.68 1.66
N GLY A 53 0.41 -9.72 0.46
CA GLY A 53 1.19 -9.97 -0.76
C GLY A 53 2.13 -8.82 -1.10
N ASP A 54 3.20 -9.12 -1.86
CA ASP A 54 4.17 -8.13 -2.33
C ASP A 54 3.50 -7.02 -3.16
N GLN A 55 2.45 -7.35 -3.90
CA GLN A 55 1.70 -6.39 -4.70
C GLN A 55 1.04 -5.32 -3.83
N ILE A 56 0.49 -5.69 -2.67
CA ILE A 56 -0.14 -4.72 -1.76
C ILE A 56 0.92 -3.79 -1.18
N LEU A 57 2.03 -4.34 -0.68
CA LEU A 57 3.11 -3.55 -0.10
C LEU A 57 3.75 -2.61 -1.14
N ARG A 58 4.01 -3.11 -2.36
CA ARG A 58 4.55 -2.30 -3.47
C ARG A 58 3.63 -1.12 -3.80
N ASN A 59 2.33 -1.37 -3.95
CA ASN A 59 1.39 -0.30 -4.26
C ASN A 59 1.18 0.65 -3.08
N PHE A 60 1.24 0.17 -1.84
CA PHE A 60 1.20 1.05 -0.67
C PHE A 60 2.40 2.01 -0.67
N LEU A 61 3.61 1.51 -0.91
CA LEU A 61 4.82 2.35 -0.98
C LEU A 61 4.77 3.35 -2.15
N ASN A 62 4.31 2.93 -3.33
CA ASN A 62 4.10 3.84 -4.46
C ASN A 62 3.05 4.90 -4.15
N GLY A 63 1.91 4.50 -3.59
CA GLY A 63 0.85 5.38 -3.15
C GLY A 63 1.33 6.35 -2.08
N LEU A 64 2.23 5.90 -1.20
CA LEU A 64 2.79 6.72 -0.14
C LEU A 64 3.73 7.80 -0.67
N ILE A 65 4.53 7.47 -1.70
CA ILE A 65 5.33 8.46 -2.42
C ILE A 65 4.41 9.54 -2.98
N ILE A 66 3.31 9.16 -3.65
CA ILE A 66 2.33 10.10 -4.20
C ILE A 66 1.68 10.93 -3.09
N TYR A 67 1.27 10.30 -1.98
CA TYR A 67 0.64 10.96 -0.84
C TYR A 67 1.55 12.02 -0.19
N LYS A 68 2.87 11.75 -0.11
CA LYS A 68 3.81 12.62 0.59
C LYS A 68 4.53 13.63 -0.32
N ARG A 69 4.71 13.31 -1.60
CA ARG A 69 5.54 14.10 -2.53
C ARG A 69 4.77 14.60 -3.75
N GLY A 70 3.51 14.19 -3.92
CA GLY A 70 2.73 14.45 -5.12
C GLY A 70 2.97 13.41 -6.22
N PRO A 71 2.13 13.42 -7.28
CA PRO A 71 2.28 12.52 -8.41
C PRO A 71 3.61 12.77 -9.12
N ARG A 72 4.24 11.70 -9.60
CA ARG A 72 5.44 11.83 -10.41
C ARG A 72 5.08 12.50 -11.73
N GLU A 73 5.82 13.54 -12.11
CA GLU A 73 5.71 14.12 -13.45
C GLU A 73 5.92 13.02 -14.51
N PRO A 74 5.14 13.03 -15.59
CA PRO A 74 5.29 12.05 -16.66
C PRO A 74 6.72 12.12 -17.18
N LYS A 75 7.41 10.96 -17.20
CA LYS A 75 8.73 10.90 -17.85
C LYS A 75 8.53 11.32 -19.32
N PRO A 76 9.40 12.18 -19.87
CA PRO A 76 9.37 12.46 -21.30
C PRO A 76 9.42 11.12 -22.03
N LYS A 77 8.50 10.93 -23.00
CA LYS A 77 8.48 9.73 -23.83
C LYS A 77 9.87 9.59 -24.46
N PRO A 78 10.49 8.40 -24.44
CA PRO A 78 11.70 8.19 -25.22
C PRO A 78 11.35 8.57 -26.67
N GLU A 79 12.09 9.52 -27.23
CA GLU A 79 11.98 9.85 -28.65
C GLU A 79 12.17 8.53 -29.40
N ALA A 80 11.17 8.12 -30.17
CA ALA A 80 11.28 6.95 -31.01
C ALA A 80 12.50 7.22 -31.90
N GLY A 81 13.56 6.43 -31.71
CA GLY A 81 14.79 6.57 -32.45
C GLY A 81 14.47 6.63 -33.94
N LYS A 82 14.94 7.69 -34.60
CA LYS A 82 15.02 7.77 -36.05
C LYS A 82 16.02 6.75 -36.57
#